data_AF-A0A529FPH9-F1
#
_entry.id   AF-A0A529FPH9-F1
#
_cell.length_a   1.000
_cell.length_b   1.000
_cell.length_c   1.000
_cell.angle_alpha   90.00
_cell.angle_beta   90.00
_cell.angle_gamma   90.00
#
_symmetry.space_group_name_H-M   'P 1'
#
loop_
_entity.id
_entity.type
_entity.pdbx_description
1 polymer ?
#
loop_
_entity_poly.entity_id
_entity_poly.type
_entity_poly.pdbx_seq_one_letter_code
_entity_poly.pdbx_strand_id
1 'polypeptide(L)' 'FKYVHFGGGLPPLLFDLARDPGELTNVANDPAYLAVRLQFAERLLAWRAEHLDQSLALAELTEDGVVGYVNRQ' A
#
# COMPACT_ATOMS: atom_id res chain seq x y z
N PHE A 1 -0.98 14.00 6.84
CA PHE A 1 -2.09 13.43 6.04
C PHE A 1 -2.34 12.00 6.46
N LYS A 2 -3.61 11.58 6.46
CA LYS A 2 -4.03 10.19 6.61
C LYS A 2 -4.81 9.77 5.38
N TYR A 3 -4.36 8.72 4.71
CA TYR A 3 -4.99 8.16 3.52
C TYR A 3 -5.57 6.78 3.83
N VAL A 4 -6.81 6.54 3.42
CA VAL A 4 -7.50 5.25 3.59
C VAL A 4 -7.98 4.77 2.23
N HIS A 5 -7.56 3.56 1.86
CA HIS A 5 -7.96 2.88 0.64
C HIS A 5 -8.83 1.67 0.95
N PHE A 6 -9.96 1.53 0.25
CA PHE A 6 -10.84 0.38 0.37
C PHE A 6 -10.71 -0.53 -0.86
N GLY A 7 -10.29 -1.77 -0.66
CA GLY A 7 -10.14 -2.75 -1.75
C GLY A 7 -11.44 -3.25 -2.38
N GLY A 8 -12.60 -2.76 -1.94
CA GLY A 8 -13.95 -3.19 -2.37
C GLY A 8 -14.70 -2.16 -3.23
N GLY A 9 -14.01 -1.19 -3.84
CA GLY A 9 -14.63 -0.20 -4.73
C GLY A 9 -15.31 0.98 -4.04
N LEU A 10 -15.19 1.11 -2.71
CA LEU A 10 -15.63 2.31 -2.00
C LEU A 10 -14.68 3.50 -2.28
N PRO A 11 -15.19 4.73 -2.30
CA PRO A 11 -14.35 5.92 -2.44
C PRO A 11 -13.28 6.00 -1.34
N PRO A 12 -12.05 6.44 -1.65
CA PRO A 12 -11.01 6.60 -0.65
C PRO A 12 -11.31 7.76 0.31
N LEU A 13 -10.64 7.75 1.46
CA LEU A 13 -10.62 8.89 2.39
C LEU A 13 -9.24 9.53 2.41
N LEU A 14 -9.20 10.84 2.54
CA LEU A 14 -7.99 11.62 2.76
C LEU A 14 -8.29 12.72 3.78
N PHE A 15 -7.48 12.79 4.84
CA PHE A 15 -7.59 13.81 5.88
C PHE A 15 -6.30 14.63 5.95
N ASP A 16 -6.45 15.95 5.91
CA ASP A 16 -5.38 16.89 6.22
C ASP A 16 -5.30 17.09 7.74
N LEU A 17 -4.51 16.25 8.41
CA LEU A 17 -4.35 16.29 9.86
C LEU A 17 -3.80 17.61 10.41
N ALA A 18 -3.18 18.46 9.58
CA ALA A 18 -2.71 19.76 10.04
C ALA A 18 -3.87 20.76 10.16
N ARG A 19 -4.87 20.65 9.27
CA ARG A 19 -6.07 21.51 9.25
C ARG A 19 -7.24 20.90 10.00
N ASP A 20 -7.31 19.58 10.03
CA ASP A 20 -8.37 18.78 10.62
C ASP A 20 -7.77 17.57 11.37
N PRO A 21 -7.24 17.79 12.58
CA PRO A 21 -6.73 16.71 13.42
C PRO A 21 -7.80 15.69 13.83
N GLY A 22 -9.09 16.07 13.76
CA GLY A 22 -10.22 15.24 14.14
C GLY A 22 -10.72 14.31 13.03
N GLU A 23 -10.15 14.39 11.81
CA GLU A 23 -10.55 13.57 10.66
C GLU A 23 -12.04 13.70 10.30
N LEU A 24 -12.60 14.90 10.46
CA LEU A 24 -14.02 15.18 10.24
C LEU A 24 -14.34 15.48 8.77
N THR A 25 -13.33 15.89 7.98
CA THR A 25 -13.49 16.37 6.61
C THR A 25 -12.71 15.50 5.63
N ASN A 26 -13.42 14.69 4.85
CA ASN A 26 -12.81 13.95 3.74
C ASN A 26 -12.53 14.88 2.55
N VAL A 27 -11.25 15.11 2.25
CA VAL A 27 -10.79 15.93 1.12
C VAL A 27 -10.36 15.09 -0.09
N ALA A 28 -10.64 13.79 -0.13
CA ALA A 28 -10.15 12.88 -1.18
C ALA A 28 -10.63 13.19 -2.61
N ASN A 29 -11.70 13.96 -2.76
CA ASN A 29 -12.26 14.36 -4.06
C ASN A 29 -11.99 15.83 -4.40
N ASP A 30 -11.31 16.57 -3.52
CA ASP A 30 -10.91 17.94 -3.78
C ASP A 30 -9.70 17.95 -4.74
N PRO A 31 -9.81 18.60 -5.92
CA PRO A 31 -8.71 18.70 -6.89
C PRO A 31 -7.41 19.27 -6.29
N ALA A 32 -7.50 20.14 -5.27
CA ALA A 32 -6.32 20.72 -4.62
C ALA A 32 -5.48 19.66 -3.89
N TYR A 33 -6.08 18.52 -3.50
CA TYR A 33 -5.40 17.43 -2.80
C TYR A 33 -5.07 16.24 -3.71
N LEU A 34 -5.29 16.34 -5.03
CA LEU A 34 -5.09 15.24 -5.96
C LEU A 34 -3.66 14.69 -5.94
N ALA A 35 -2.66 15.58 -5.95
CA ALA A 35 -1.25 15.17 -5.90
C ALA A 35 -0.89 14.44 -4.60
N VAL A 36 -1.42 14.92 -3.46
CA VAL A 36 -1.24 14.27 -2.16
C VAL A 36 -1.90 12.89 -2.16
N ARG A 37 -3.14 12.79 -2.66
CA ARG A 37 -3.85 11.52 -2.77
C ARG A 37 -3.09 10.50 -3.61
N LEU A 38 -2.54 10.93 -4.74
CA LEU A 38 -1.75 10.08 -5.64
C LEU A 38 -0.49 9.55 -4.95
N GLN A 39 0.27 10.43 -4.29
CA GLN A 39 1.50 10.05 -3.57
C GLN A 39 1.24 8.96 -2.53
N PHE A 40 0.17 9.09 -1.73
CA PHE A 40 -0.17 8.07 -0.73
C PHE A 40 -0.68 6.78 -1.35
N ALA A 41 -1.42 6.84 -2.47
CA ALA A 41 -1.84 5.66 -3.20
C ALA A 41 -0.65 4.87 -3.76
N GLU A 42 0.33 5.55 -4.37
CA GLU A 42 1.56 4.94 -4.88
C GLU A 42 2.38 4.32 -3.75
N ARG A 43 2.52 5.02 -2.61
CA ARG A 43 3.20 4.48 -1.44
C ARG A 43 2.52 3.23 -0.88
N LEU A 44 1.20 3.18 -0.86
CA LEU A 44 0.45 2.00 -0.41
C LEU A 44 0.62 0.83 -1.39
N LEU A 45 0.65 1.10 -2.69
CA LEU A 45 0.92 0.09 -3.72
C LEU A 45 2.33 -0.49 -3.59
N ALA A 46 3.35 0.36 -3.42
CA ALA A 46 4.72 -0.07 -3.18
C ALA A 46 4.82 -0.94 -1.91
N TRP A 47 4.21 -0.47 -0.81
CA TRP A 47 4.18 -1.23 0.44
C TRP A 47 3.52 -2.61 0.26
N ARG A 48 2.40 -2.69 -0.46
CA ARG A 48 1.77 -3.99 -0.77
C ARG A 48 2.67 -4.90 -1.58
N ALA A 49 3.37 -4.39 -2.59
CA ALA A 49 4.27 -5.18 -3.41
C ALA A 49 5.45 -5.75 -2.60
N GLU A 50 6.00 -4.95 -1.68
CA GLU A 50 7.09 -5.37 -0.79
C GLU A 50 6.66 -6.42 0.25
N HIS A 51 5.40 -6.35 0.72
CA HIS A 51 4.87 -7.20 1.80
C HIS A 51 3.97 -8.33 1.29
N LEU A 52 4.06 -8.68 -0.01
CA LEU A 52 3.49 -9.94 -0.50
C LEU A 52 4.12 -11.12 0.26
N ASP A 53 3.37 -12.20 0.44
CA ASP A 53 3.87 -13.39 1.11
C ASP A 53 5.13 -13.91 0.41
N GLN A 54 6.28 -13.79 1.10
CA GLN A 54 7.58 -14.17 0.57
C GLN A 54 7.96 -15.62 0.91
N SER A 55 7.06 -16.41 1.50
CA SER A 55 7.33 -17.77 1.99
C SER A 55 8.00 -18.69 0.97
N LEU A 56 7.66 -18.56 -0.32
CA LEU A 56 8.34 -19.23 -1.43
C LEU A 56 8.85 -18.27 -2.52
N ALA A 57 8.58 -16.97 -2.41
CA ALA A 57 8.95 -15.99 -3.44
C ALA A 57 10.48 -15.79 -3.56
N LEU A 58 11.23 -16.25 -2.57
CA LEU A 58 12.70 -16.20 -2.53
C LEU A 58 13.35 -17.56 -2.84
N ALA A 59 12.57 -18.54 -3.30
CA ALA A 59 13.05 -19.84 -3.73
C ALA A 59 12.79 -20.03 -5.23
N GLU A 60 13.81 -20.43 -5.97
CA GLU A 60 13.76 -20.70 -7.40
C GLU A 60 14.13 -22.16 -7.65
N LEU A 61 13.38 -22.83 -8.54
CA LEU A 61 13.69 -24.21 -8.96
C LEU A 61 14.55 -24.17 -10.22
N THR A 62 15.74 -24.77 -10.14
CA THR A 62 16.72 -24.88 -11.23
C THR A 62 16.93 -26.34 -11.64
N GLU A 63 17.70 -26.58 -12.71
CA GLU A 63 18.06 -27.95 -13.13
C GLU A 63 18.83 -28.73 -12.05
N ASP A 64 19.54 -28.02 -11.16
CA ASP A 64 20.30 -28.59 -10.04
C ASP A 64 19.51 -28.66 -8.72
N GLY A 65 18.23 -28.28 -8.74
CA GLY A 65 17.32 -28.27 -7.58
C GLY A 65 16.97 -26.86 -7.10
N VAL A 66 16.48 -26.76 -5.86
CA VAL A 66 15.98 -25.50 -5.28
C VAL A 66 17.13 -24.62 -4.79
N VAL A 67 17.16 -23.37 -5.25
CA VAL A 67 18.12 -22.33 -4.84
C VAL A 67 17.35 -21.19 -4.15
N GLY A 68 17.92 -20.61 -3.09
CA GLY A 68 17.34 -19.46 -2.38
C GLY A 68 16.89 -19.76 -0.95
N TYR A 69 16.10 -18.86 -0.34
CA TYR A 69 15.67 -18.98 1.05
C TYR A 69 14.50 -19.94 1.17
N VAL A 70 14.79 -21.17 1.58
CA VAL A 70 13.78 -22.18 1.92
C VAL A 70 13.78 -22.34 3.43
N ASN A 71 12.69 -21.94 4.08
CA ASN A 71 12.55 -22.11 5.52
C ASN A 71 12.41 -23.62 5.81
N ARG A 72 13.51 -24.27 6.25
CA ARG A 72 13.48 -25.67 6.68
C ARG A 72 12.92 -25.73 8.08
N GLN A 73 11.66 -26.14 8.21
CA GLN A 73 11.14 -26.67 9.47
C GLN A 73 11.72 -28.05 9.75
#